data_AF-C0EBI9-F1
#
_entry.id   AF-C0EBI9-F1
#
_cell.length_a   1.000
_cell.length_b   1.000
_cell.length_c   1.000
_cell.angle_alpha   90.00
_cell.angle_beta   90.00
_cell.angle_gamma   90.00
#
_symmetry.space_group_name_H-M   'P 1'
#
loop_
_entity.id
_entity.type
_entity.pdbx_description
1 polymer ?
#
loop_
_entity_poly.entity_id
_entity_poly.type
_entity_poly.pdbx_seq_one_letter_code
_entity_poly.pdbx_strand_id
1 'polypeptide(L)'
;MKPRERLFLFCCGGFLYYLIETMWKGSSHWSMFLAGGCCFRLIGIIRTSFERLGTAAKCALGSCAITGVEFISGVIVNKLMGLNVWDYSSLPFNILGQICLPFSVLWYFISYAALYTDRFLCTEILDTEYEPLAA
;
A
#
# COMPACT_ATOMS: atom_id res chain seq x y z
N MET A 1 0.78 15.53 12.75
CA MET A 1 1.11 14.16 13.18
C MET A 1 2.49 14.07 13.82
N LYS A 2 2.56 13.50 15.02
CA LYS A 2 3.78 13.22 15.78
C LYS A 2 4.50 11.98 15.22
N PRO A 3 5.81 11.80 15.47
CA PRO A 3 6.55 10.62 14.99
C PRO A 3 5.93 9.27 15.40
N ARG A 4 5.41 9.18 16.63
CA ARG A 4 4.76 7.96 17.14
C ARG A 4 3.50 7.55 16.37
N GLU A 5 2.69 8.53 15.93
CA GLU A 5 1.47 8.30 15.15
C GLU A 5 1.83 7.77 13.76
N ARG A 6 2.89 8.32 13.15
CA ARG A 6 3.41 7.82 11.87
C ARG A 6 3.86 6.36 11.96
N LEU A 7 4.56 6.02 13.03
CA LEU A 7 5.02 4.65 13.27
C LEU A 7 3.84 3.72 13.52
N PHE A 8 2.85 4.15 14.29
CA PHE A 8 1.63 3.38 14.54
C PHE A 8 0.90 3.02 13.25
N LEU A 9 0.66 4.00 12.37
CA LEU A 9 0.00 3.77 11.07
C LEU A 9 0.82 2.86 10.17
N PHE A 10 2.15 3.02 10.14
CA PHE A 10 3.04 2.13 9.41
C PHE A 10 2.92 0.67 9.89
N CYS A 11 2.99 0.45 11.21
CA CYS A 11 2.88 -0.88 11.79
C CYS A 11 1.49 -1.47 11.55
N CYS A 12 0.43 -0.67 11.66
CA CYS A 12 -0.93 -1.11 11.39
C CYS A 12 -1.09 -1.56 9.92
N GLY A 13 -0.62 -0.74 8.96
CA GLY A 13 -0.66 -1.09 7.54
C GLY A 13 0.14 -2.35 7.21
N GLY A 14 1.36 -2.47 7.75
CA GLY A 14 2.19 -3.66 7.58
C GLY A 14 1.54 -4.91 8.16
N PHE A 15 0.95 -4.80 9.35
CA PHE A 15 0.30 -5.92 10.04
C PHE A 15 -0.98 -6.37 9.31
N LEU A 16 -1.82 -5.42 8.89
CA LEU A 16 -3.03 -5.70 8.12
C LEU A 16 -2.69 -6.44 6.83
N TYR A 17 -1.71 -5.95 6.08
CA TYR A 17 -1.27 -6.60 4.85
C TYR A 17 -0.72 -8.00 5.10
N TYR A 18 0.18 -8.15 6.08
CA TYR A 18 0.78 -9.43 6.43
C TYR A 18 -0.28 -10.46 6.86
N LEU A 19 -1.30 -10.05 7.63
CA LEU A 19 -2.41 -10.90 8.02
C LEU A 19 -3.24 -11.35 6.82
N ILE A 20 -3.67 -10.40 5.97
CA ILE A 20 -4.46 -10.70 4.77
C ILE A 20 -3.71 -11.68 3.87
N GLU A 21 -2.42 -11.44 3.64
CA GLU A 21 -1.61 -12.32 2.80
C GLU A 21 -1.43 -13.70 3.44
N THR A 22 -1.16 -13.77 4.74
CA THR A 22 -1.02 -15.05 5.46
C THR A 22 -2.33 -15.85 5.45
N MET A 23 -3.48 -15.20 5.59
CA MET A 23 -4.79 -15.86 5.51
C MET A 23 -5.07 -16.40 4.09
N TRP A 24 -4.62 -15.70 3.05
CA TRP A 24 -4.84 -16.10 1.66
C TRP A 24 -3.85 -17.17 1.17
N LYS A 25 -2.55 -16.97 1.40
CA LYS A 25 -1.46 -17.81 0.86
C LYS A 25 -0.93 -18.84 1.86
N GLY A 26 -1.23 -18.70 3.15
CA GLY A 26 -0.71 -19.55 4.24
C GLY A 26 0.65 -19.12 4.79
N SER A 27 1.42 -18.30 4.07
CA SER A 27 2.66 -17.69 4.54
C SER A 27 2.93 -16.35 3.86
N SER A 28 3.66 -15.47 4.53
CA SER A 28 4.12 -14.19 3.98
C SER A 28 5.57 -13.95 4.43
N HIS A 29 6.39 -13.39 3.55
CA HIS A 29 7.76 -13.04 3.90
C HIS A 29 7.77 -11.77 4.76
N TRP A 30 8.67 -11.66 5.73
CA TRP A 30 8.75 -10.46 6.59
C TRP A 30 8.99 -9.15 5.81
N SER A 31 9.57 -9.22 4.60
CA SER A 31 9.72 -8.07 3.70
C SER A 31 8.38 -7.50 3.23
N MET A 32 7.34 -8.32 3.19
CA MET A 32 5.98 -7.95 2.82
C MET A 32 5.34 -7.05 3.89
N PHE A 33 5.60 -7.31 5.17
CA PHE A 33 5.20 -6.40 6.25
C PHE A 33 5.74 -4.97 6.03
N LEU A 34 7.02 -4.86 5.65
CA LEU A 34 7.63 -3.56 5.36
C LEU A 34 7.03 -2.89 4.13
N ALA A 35 6.80 -3.65 3.06
CA ALA A 35 6.15 -3.15 1.85
C ALA A 35 4.73 -2.63 2.15
N GLY A 36 3.93 -3.41 2.89
CA GLY A 36 2.57 -3.02 3.31
C GLY A 36 2.54 -1.76 4.16
N GLY A 37 3.46 -1.64 5.13
CA GLY A 37 3.59 -0.43 5.95
C GLY A 37 3.98 0.80 5.13
N CYS A 38 4.92 0.65 4.18
CA CYS A 38 5.31 1.72 3.25
C CYS A 38 4.12 2.16 2.38
N CYS A 39 3.42 1.22 1.76
CA CYS A 39 2.25 1.50 0.93
C CYS A 39 1.16 2.25 1.72
N PHE A 40 0.80 1.76 2.91
CA PHE A 40 -0.20 2.40 3.73
C PHE A 40 0.20 3.82 4.13
N ARG A 41 1.46 4.03 4.51
CA ARG A 41 1.97 5.36 4.85
C ARG A 41 1.95 6.32 3.66
N LEU A 42 2.33 5.86 2.47
CA LEU A 42 2.30 6.67 1.24
C LEU A 42 0.86 7.07 0.89
N ILE A 43 -0.10 6.17 1.05
CA ILE A 43 -1.53 6.49 0.83
C ILE A 43 -2.02 7.54 1.84
N GLY A 44 -1.64 7.43 3.11
CA GLY A 44 -1.93 8.46 4.12
C GLY A 44 -1.29 9.81 3.78
N ILE A 45 -0.06 9.83 3.24
CA ILE A 45 0.57 11.06 2.72
C ILE A 45 -0.28 11.63 1.59
N ILE A 46 -0.62 10.82 0.58
CA ILE A 46 -1.42 11.24 -0.58
C ILE A 46 -2.75 11.86 -0.12
N ARG A 47 -3.42 11.24 0.86
CA ARG A 47 -4.66 11.77 1.43
C ARG A 47 -4.50 13.20 1.93
N THR A 48 -3.45 13.45 2.73
CA THR A 48 -3.20 14.76 3.38
C THR A 48 -2.53 15.80 2.47
N SER A 49 -1.73 15.38 1.48
CA SER A 49 -1.00 16.30 0.61
C SER A 49 -1.84 16.78 -0.57
N PHE A 50 -2.86 16.02 -0.97
CA PHE A 50 -3.68 16.30 -2.15
C PHE A 50 -5.16 16.45 -1.79
N GLU A 51 -5.48 17.24 -0.77
CA GLU A 51 -6.85 17.40 -0.26
C GLU A 51 -7.85 17.81 -1.35
N ARG A 52 -7.42 18.70 -2.26
CA ARG A 52 -8.20 19.21 -3.42
C ARG A 52 -8.50 18.17 -4.50
N LEU A 53 -7.80 17.03 -4.51
CA LEU A 53 -8.07 15.98 -5.48
C LEU A 53 -9.25 15.13 -5.03
N GLY A 54 -10.12 14.78 -5.98
CA GLY A 54 -11.19 13.82 -5.77
C GLY A 54 -10.66 12.45 -5.37
N THR A 55 -11.51 11.64 -4.74
CA THR A 55 -11.12 10.32 -4.23
C THR A 55 -10.58 9.42 -5.34
N ALA A 56 -11.15 9.49 -6.54
CA ALA A 56 -10.68 8.74 -7.70
C ALA A 56 -9.21 9.05 -8.08
N ALA A 57 -8.83 10.33 -8.07
CA ALA A 57 -7.45 10.74 -8.38
C ALA A 57 -6.48 10.31 -7.26
N LYS A 58 -6.90 10.38 -5.99
CA LYS A 58 -6.12 9.86 -4.86
C LYS A 58 -5.90 8.35 -4.97
N CYS A 59 -6.92 7.59 -5.41
CA CYS A 59 -6.79 6.14 -5.65
C CYS A 59 -5.84 5.83 -6.81
N ALA A 60 -5.84 6.64 -7.87
CA ALA A 60 -4.89 6.49 -8.96
C ALA A 60 -3.44 6.75 -8.50
N LEU A 61 -3.22 7.81 -7.70
CA LEU A 61 -1.91 8.07 -7.09
C LEU A 61 -1.49 6.96 -6.13
N GLY A 62 -2.43 6.44 -5.33
CA GLY A 62 -2.19 5.32 -4.41
C GLY A 62 -1.80 4.04 -5.15
N SER A 63 -2.51 3.72 -6.24
CA SER A 63 -2.16 2.60 -7.14
C SER A 63 -0.74 2.75 -7.68
N CYS A 64 -0.39 3.91 -8.22
CA CYS A 64 0.97 4.19 -8.70
C CYS A 64 2.02 4.04 -7.58
N ALA A 65 1.72 4.48 -6.37
CA ALA A 65 2.60 4.35 -5.22
C ALA A 65 2.81 2.88 -4.82
N ILE A 66 1.74 2.08 -4.75
CA ILE A 66 1.82 0.64 -4.45
C ILE A 66 2.65 -0.06 -5.53
N THR A 67 2.33 0.16 -6.81
CA THR A 67 3.08 -0.42 -7.93
C THR A 67 4.57 -0.05 -7.88
N GLY A 68 4.89 1.20 -7.53
CA GLY A 68 6.28 1.64 -7.35
C GLY A 68 7.00 0.91 -6.22
N VAL A 69 6.34 0.77 -5.06
CA VAL A 69 6.89 0.02 -3.92
C VAL A 69 7.07 -1.46 -4.28
N GLU A 70 6.07 -2.10 -4.88
CA GLU A 70 6.15 -3.49 -5.33
C GLU A 70 7.31 -3.70 -6.30
N PHE A 71 7.51 -2.81 -7.26
CA PHE A 71 8.61 -2.93 -8.21
C PHE A 71 9.97 -2.86 -7.51
N ILE A 72 10.17 -1.88 -6.64
CA ILE A 72 11.43 -1.71 -5.90
C ILE A 72 11.67 -2.91 -4.98
N SER A 73 10.65 -3.31 -4.22
CA SER A 73 10.72 -4.48 -3.33
C SER A 73 10.98 -5.77 -4.12
N GLY A 74 10.34 -5.97 -5.25
CA GLY A 74 10.53 -7.14 -6.12
C GLY A 74 11.92 -7.20 -6.72
N VAL A 75 12.46 -6.07 -7.18
CA VAL A 75 13.85 -6.00 -7.63
C VAL A 75 14.81 -6.39 -6.50
N ILE A 76 14.64 -5.86 -5.29
CA ILE A 76 15.51 -6.20 -4.16
C ILE A 76 15.37 -7.68 -3.78
N VAL A 77 14.16 -8.12 -3.50
CA VAL A 77 13.89 -9.44 -2.90
C VAL A 77 14.02 -10.55 -3.92
N ASN A 78 13.52 -10.37 -5.14
CA ASN A 78 13.52 -11.43 -6.16
C ASN A 78 14.74 -11.37 -7.06
N LYS A 79 15.18 -10.18 -7.50
CA LYS A 79 16.32 -10.07 -8.44
C LYS A 79 17.67 -9.99 -7.75
N LEU A 80 17.81 -9.21 -6.67
CA LEU A 80 19.11 -9.10 -5.97
C LEU A 80 19.32 -10.25 -4.98
N MET A 81 18.29 -10.63 -4.23
CA MET A 81 18.41 -11.66 -3.20
C MET A 81 18.00 -13.07 -3.66
N GLY A 82 17.36 -13.20 -4.83
CA GLY A 82 16.97 -14.50 -5.38
C GLY A 82 15.89 -15.24 -4.59
N LEU A 83 15.11 -14.54 -3.76
CA LEU A 83 14.14 -15.17 -2.85
C LEU A 83 12.85 -15.62 -3.54
N ASN A 84 12.58 -15.14 -4.77
CA ASN A 84 11.43 -15.51 -5.58
C ASN A 84 10.10 -15.54 -4.82
N VAL A 85 9.84 -14.49 -4.03
CA VAL A 85 8.66 -14.34 -3.17
C VAL A 85 7.36 -14.24 -4.00
N TRP A 86 7.45 -13.71 -5.21
CA TRP A 86 6.38 -13.78 -6.22
C TRP A 86 6.95 -13.71 -7.63
N ASP A 87 6.14 -14.10 -8.61
CA ASP A 87 6.46 -14.01 -10.04
C ASP A 87 5.22 -13.70 -10.88
N TYR A 88 5.24 -12.56 -11.57
CA TYR A 88 4.20 -12.11 -12.49
C TYR A 88 4.59 -12.24 -13.97
N SER A 89 5.66 -12.98 -14.29
CA SER A 89 6.19 -13.10 -15.66
C SER A 89 5.18 -13.70 -16.66
N SER A 90 4.22 -14.50 -16.18
CA SER A 90 3.16 -15.11 -17.00
C SER A 90 1.97 -14.19 -17.24
N LEU A 91 1.90 -13.03 -16.58
CA LEU A 91 0.78 -12.10 -16.68
C LEU A 91 1.02 -11.05 -17.77
N PRO A 92 -0.04 -10.57 -18.45
CA PRO A 92 0.10 -9.55 -19.49
C PRO A 92 0.56 -8.22 -18.89
N PHE A 93 1.30 -7.45 -19.70
CA PHE A 93 1.82 -6.13 -19.32
C PHE A 93 2.66 -6.15 -18.02
N ASN A 94 3.35 -7.27 -17.76
CA ASN A 94 4.29 -7.34 -16.66
C ASN A 94 5.58 -6.59 -16.99
N ILE A 95 6.25 -6.10 -15.95
CA ILE A 95 7.58 -5.50 -16.03
C ILE A 95 8.52 -6.32 -15.14
N LEU A 96 9.49 -6.99 -15.76
CA LEU A 96 10.48 -7.87 -15.10
C LEU A 96 9.87 -9.00 -14.23
N GLY A 97 8.60 -9.34 -14.47
CA GLY A 97 7.84 -10.25 -13.62
C GLY A 97 7.59 -9.74 -12.19
N GLN A 98 7.83 -8.45 -11.90
CA GLN A 98 7.72 -7.89 -10.54
C GLN A 98 6.43 -7.11 -10.32
N ILE A 99 5.95 -6.42 -11.35
CA ILE A 99 4.66 -5.72 -11.37
C ILE A 99 3.93 -6.06 -12.66
N CYS A 100 2.61 -5.90 -12.68
CA CYS A 100 1.83 -5.97 -13.91
C CYS A 100 0.62 -5.04 -13.86
N LEU A 101 0.10 -4.67 -15.04
CA LEU A 101 -1.03 -3.75 -15.15
C LEU A 101 -2.31 -4.27 -14.43
N PRO A 102 -2.71 -5.55 -14.53
CA PRO A 102 -3.86 -6.06 -13.79
C PRO A 102 -3.78 -5.83 -12.28
N PHE A 103 -2.61 -6.04 -11.67
CA PHE A 103 -2.42 -5.76 -10.24
C PHE A 103 -2.44 -4.27 -9.93
N SER A 104 -1.85 -3.42 -10.78
CA SER A 104 -1.98 -1.96 -10.62
C SER A 104 -3.45 -1.51 -10.61
N VAL A 105 -4.31 -2.11 -11.43
CA VAL A 105 -5.76 -1.84 -11.40
C VAL A 105 -6.39 -2.34 -10.09
N LEU A 106 -6.00 -3.52 -9.59
CA LEU A 106 -6.44 -3.98 -8.27
C LEU A 106 -6.03 -3.00 -7.16
N TRP A 107 -4.80 -2.47 -7.23
CA TRP A 107 -4.27 -1.49 -6.28
C TRP A 107 -5.04 -0.18 -6.25
N TYR A 108 -5.74 0.18 -7.33
CA TYR A 108 -6.67 1.31 -7.31
C TYR A 108 -7.80 1.10 -6.30
N PHE A 109 -8.45 -0.08 -6.34
CA PHE A 109 -9.54 -0.41 -5.43
C PHE A 109 -9.04 -0.62 -3.99
N ILE A 110 -7.87 -1.23 -3.82
CA ILE A 110 -7.24 -1.34 -2.50
C ILE A 110 -6.86 0.03 -1.94
N SER A 111 -6.41 0.96 -2.79
CA SER A 111 -6.11 2.33 -2.37
C SER A 111 -7.35 3.05 -1.86
N TYR A 112 -8.52 2.80 -2.45
CA TYR A 112 -9.79 3.29 -1.92
C TYR A 112 -9.98 2.81 -0.48
N ALA A 113 -9.98 1.50 -0.24
CA ALA A 113 -10.11 0.95 1.12
C ALA A 113 -9.07 1.51 2.10
N ALA A 114 -7.81 1.61 1.67
CA ALA A 114 -6.73 2.15 2.49
C ALA A 114 -6.92 3.63 2.85
N LEU A 115 -7.48 4.46 1.97
CA LEU A 115 -7.79 5.87 2.28
C LEU A 115 -8.84 5.99 3.39
N TYR A 116 -9.90 5.17 3.36
CA TYR A 116 -10.92 5.14 4.42
C TYR A 116 -10.36 4.60 5.73
N THR A 117 -9.56 3.53 5.67
CA THR A 117 -8.91 2.96 6.86
C THR A 117 -7.95 3.96 7.49
N ASP A 118 -7.10 4.65 6.71
CA ASP A 118 -6.18 5.68 7.23
C ASP A 118 -6.97 6.82 7.90
N ARG A 119 -8.05 7.29 7.27
CA ARG A 119 -8.94 8.29 7.86
C ARG A 119 -9.53 7.81 9.18
N PHE A 120 -10.11 6.61 9.20
CA PHE A 120 -10.72 6.02 10.40
C PHE A 120 -9.71 5.92 11.55
N LEU A 121 -8.50 5.40 11.29
CA LEU A 121 -7.45 5.31 12.31
C LEU A 121 -7.02 6.69 12.81
N CYS A 122 -6.92 7.68 11.92
CA CYS A 122 -6.54 9.03 12.31
C CYS A 122 -7.61 9.71 13.18
N THR A 123 -8.88 9.58 12.81
CA THR A 123 -10.00 10.26 13.50
C THR A 123 -10.39 9.57 14.80
N GLU A 124 -10.61 8.25 14.78
CA GLU A 124 -11.20 7.53 15.92
C GLU A 124 -10.17 7.02 16.93
N ILE A 125 -8.92 6.78 16.50
CA ILE A 125 -7.89 6.20 17.38
C ILE A 125 -6.85 7.24 17.78
N LEU A 126 -6.47 8.10 16.85
CA LEU A 126 -5.40 9.08 17.06
C LEU A 126 -5.92 10.48 17.38
N ASP A 127 -7.25 10.66 17.49
CA ASP A 127 -7.94 11.94 17.75
C ASP A 127 -7.38 13.10 16.89
N THR A 128 -7.01 12.80 15.65
CA THR A 128 -6.42 13.79 14.74
C THR A 128 -7.52 14.29 13.81
N GLU A 129 -7.97 15.53 14.01
CA GLU A 129 -8.96 16.18 13.15
C GLU A 129 -8.42 16.36 11.71
N TYR A 130 -9.23 15.95 10.73
CA TYR A 130 -8.96 16.12 9.29
C TYR A 130 -10.25 16.36 8.51
N GLU A 131 -10.14 17.06 7.37
CA GLU A 131 -11.25 17.31 6.45
C GLU A 131 -11.85 16.03 5.82
N PRO A 132 -13.14 16.04 5.45
CA PRO A 132 -13.81 14.90 4.85
C PRO A 132 -13.27 14.55 3.45
N LEU A 133 -13.27 13.26 3.12
CA LEU A 133 -12.99 12.79 1.75
C LEU A 133 -14.04 13.39 0.79
N ALA A 134 -13.59 14.27 -0.11
CA ALA A 134 -14.42 14.77 -1.20
C ALA A 134 -14.81 13.62 -2.12
N ALA A 135 -16.13 13.50 -2.38
CA ALA A 135 -16.72 12.50 -3.28
C ALA A 135 -16.11 12.59 -4.68
#